data_AF-A0A7V1V6D9-F1
#
_entry.id   AF-A0A7V1V6D9-F1
#
_cell.length_a   1.000
_cell.length_b   1.000
_cell.length_c   1.000
_cell.angle_alpha   90.00
_cell.angle_beta   90.00
_cell.angle_gamma   90.00
#
_symmetry.space_group_name_H-M   'P 1'
#
loop_
_entity.id
_entity.type
_entity.pdbx_description
1 polymer ?
#
loop_
_entity_poly.entity_id
_entity_poly.type
_entity_poly.pdbx_seq_one_letter_code
_entity_poly.pdbx_strand_id
1 'polypeptide(L)'
;MALNAEEGRRALELITSRFDDWRWRKKIEKMLSLPPSGFSDDKQRAIFLYLKTNLKAYKSRRADPDTWMVGGFVTREVIERARFNPKLVGVGITKEDVDFLGTDPGAEVDQAWWDDMLVGWFEEPEAEAPSTDEVEGPALREVRTDSQPVQIKPDHP
;
A
#
# COMPACT_ATOMS: atom_id res chain seq x y z
N MET A 1 -3.21 -9.81 0.48
CA MET A 1 -1.77 -9.76 0.25
C MET A 1 -1.43 -8.39 -0.32
N ALA A 2 -0.47 -7.65 0.23
CA ALA A 2 -0.07 -6.36 -0.36
C ALA A 2 0.23 -6.53 -1.86
N LEU A 3 -0.23 -5.57 -2.67
CA LEU A 3 -0.07 -5.59 -4.12
C LEU A 3 1.40 -5.78 -4.48
N ASN A 4 1.65 -6.71 -5.39
CA ASN A 4 2.99 -6.88 -5.94
C ASN A 4 3.39 -5.67 -6.80
N ALA A 5 4.63 -5.63 -7.27
CA ALA A 5 5.15 -4.48 -8.01
C ALA A 5 4.39 -4.20 -9.32
N GLU A 6 3.82 -5.22 -9.98
CA GLU A 6 3.04 -5.01 -11.21
C GLU A 6 1.66 -4.45 -10.90
N GLU A 7 0.94 -5.05 -9.95
CA GLU A 7 -0.38 -4.60 -9.51
C GLU A 7 -0.34 -3.20 -8.90
N GLY A 8 0.67 -2.93 -8.08
CA GLY A 8 0.88 -1.62 -7.48
C GLY A 8 1.20 -0.56 -8.53
N ARG A 9 1.98 -0.90 -9.56
CA ARG A 9 2.18 0.01 -10.70
C ARG A 9 0.86 0.33 -11.41
N ARG A 10 0.06 -0.67 -11.75
CA ARG A 10 -1.26 -0.48 -12.39
C ARG A 10 -2.20 0.35 -11.52
N ALA A 11 -2.17 0.16 -10.20
CA ALA A 11 -2.93 0.97 -9.26
C ALA A 11 -2.52 2.45 -9.29
N LEU A 12 -1.23 2.75 -9.36
CA LEU A 12 -0.71 4.11 -9.48
C LEU A 12 -1.02 4.74 -10.84
N GLU A 13 -0.91 3.96 -11.93
CA GLU A 13 -1.33 4.37 -13.28
C GLU A 13 -2.82 4.71 -13.31
N LEU A 14 -3.68 3.90 -12.68
CA LEU A 14 -5.11 4.17 -12.56
C LEU A 14 -5.40 5.51 -11.85
N ILE A 15 -4.79 5.73 -10.68
CA ILE A 15 -4.95 6.98 -9.89
C ILE A 15 -4.55 8.19 -10.73
N THR A 16 -3.51 8.06 -11.54
CA THR A 16 -2.88 9.19 -12.23
C THR A 16 -3.33 9.37 -13.68
N SER A 17 -4.11 8.46 -14.26
CA SER A 17 -4.59 8.58 -15.65
C SER A 17 -6.11 8.78 -15.75
N ARG A 18 -6.90 8.13 -14.90
CA ARG A 18 -8.37 8.10 -15.01
C ARG A 18 -9.11 9.03 -14.05
N PHE A 19 -8.39 9.97 -13.44
CA PHE A 19 -8.95 10.90 -12.44
C PHE A 19 -10.05 11.83 -12.99
N ASP A 20 -10.08 12.07 -14.32
CA ASP A 20 -11.11 12.87 -14.98
C ASP A 20 -12.37 12.07 -15.35
N ASP A 21 -12.32 10.72 -15.32
CA ASP A 21 -13.49 9.88 -15.57
C ASP A 21 -14.33 9.74 -14.30
N TRP A 22 -15.60 10.17 -14.37
CA TRP A 22 -16.55 10.09 -13.27
C TRP A 22 -16.75 8.65 -12.75
N ARG A 23 -16.61 7.63 -13.60
CA ARG A 23 -16.71 6.20 -13.22
C ARG A 23 -15.57 5.75 -12.31
N TRP A 24 -14.42 6.41 -12.42
CA TRP A 24 -13.19 6.08 -11.69
C TRP A 24 -12.91 7.02 -10.54
N ARG A 25 -13.37 8.27 -10.62
CA ARG A 25 -13.12 9.29 -9.60
C ARG A 25 -13.40 8.81 -8.17
N LYS A 26 -14.60 8.28 -7.90
CA LYS A 26 -14.94 7.79 -6.55
C LYS A 26 -14.10 6.58 -6.10
N LYS A 27 -13.67 5.74 -7.03
CA LYS A 27 -12.78 4.61 -6.75
C LYS A 27 -11.38 5.08 -6.41
N ILE A 28 -10.87 6.07 -7.14
CA ILE A 28 -9.58 6.71 -6.88
C ILE A 28 -9.60 7.41 -5.52
N GLU A 29 -10.69 8.12 -5.18
CA GLU A 29 -10.87 8.71 -3.84
C GLU A 29 -10.84 7.62 -2.75
N LYS A 30 -11.50 6.47 -2.98
CA LYS A 30 -11.41 5.31 -2.07
C LYS A 30 -9.99 4.78 -1.97
N MET A 31 -9.28 4.56 -3.09
CA MET A 31 -7.89 4.12 -3.09
C MET A 31 -6.99 5.07 -2.30
N LEU A 32 -7.10 6.38 -2.53
CA LEU A 32 -6.34 7.39 -1.79
C LEU A 32 -6.66 7.40 -0.29
N SER A 33 -7.84 6.94 0.12
CA SER A 33 -8.17 6.78 1.55
C SER A 33 -7.44 5.59 2.21
N LEU A 34 -7.03 4.57 1.43
CA LEU A 34 -6.41 3.35 1.92
C LEU A 34 -5.03 3.56 2.57
N PRO A 35 -4.59 2.66 3.46
CA PRO A 35 -3.24 2.71 4.01
C PRO A 35 -2.20 2.38 2.92
N PRO A 36 -0.99 2.97 3.00
CA PRO A 36 0.10 2.69 2.06
C PRO A 36 0.63 1.25 2.20
N SER A 37 0.30 0.52 3.26
CA SER A 37 0.72 -0.87 3.50
C SER A 37 0.21 -1.86 2.44
N GLY A 38 -0.74 -1.46 1.60
CA GLY A 38 -1.21 -2.29 0.50
C GLY A 38 -0.27 -2.36 -0.71
N PHE A 39 0.88 -1.68 -0.70
CA PHE A 39 1.93 -1.89 -1.70
C PHE A 39 3.12 -2.62 -1.08
N SER A 40 3.58 -3.70 -1.71
CA SER A 40 4.78 -4.41 -1.28
C SER A 40 6.07 -3.62 -1.57
N ASP A 41 6.07 -2.81 -2.63
CA ASP A 41 7.23 -2.03 -3.08
C ASP A 41 7.35 -0.67 -2.38
N ASP A 42 8.52 -0.40 -1.80
CA ASP A 42 8.83 0.82 -1.04
C ASP A 42 8.72 2.10 -1.87
N LYS A 43 9.10 2.06 -3.14
CA LYS A 43 9.06 3.22 -4.03
C LYS A 43 7.61 3.55 -4.40
N GLN A 44 6.82 2.52 -4.71
CA GLN A 44 5.39 2.68 -4.97
C GLN A 44 4.64 3.19 -3.74
N ARG A 45 5.00 2.74 -2.53
CA ARG A 45 4.50 3.32 -1.26
C ARG A 45 4.83 4.81 -1.15
N ALA A 46 6.06 5.21 -1.45
CA ALA A 46 6.46 6.61 -1.41
C ALA A 46 5.68 7.47 -2.44
N ILE A 47 5.52 6.97 -3.66
CA ILE A 47 4.71 7.63 -4.71
C ILE A 47 3.25 7.76 -4.26
N PHE A 48 2.66 6.69 -3.73
CA PHE A 48 1.30 6.72 -3.24
C PHE A 48 1.12 7.72 -2.09
N LEU A 49 2.05 7.76 -1.12
CA LEU A 49 2.03 8.73 -0.02
C LEU A 49 2.14 10.18 -0.50
N TYR A 50 2.98 10.43 -1.50
CA TYR A 50 3.09 11.72 -2.14
C TYR A 50 1.75 12.15 -2.77
N LEU A 51 1.13 11.28 -3.58
CA LEU A 51 -0.19 11.53 -4.17
C LEU A 51 -1.26 11.75 -3.09
N LYS A 52 -1.31 10.86 -2.10
CA LYS A 52 -2.22 10.93 -0.94
C LYS A 52 -2.08 12.26 -0.19
N THR A 53 -0.87 12.77 -0.03
CA THR A 53 -0.65 14.03 0.71
C THR A 53 -1.07 15.24 -0.11
N ASN A 54 -0.69 15.29 -1.39
CA ASN A 54 -0.91 16.45 -2.24
C ASN A 54 -2.34 16.54 -2.80
N LEU A 55 -3.04 15.41 -2.92
CA LEU A 55 -4.43 15.36 -3.39
C LEU A 55 -5.45 15.44 -2.25
N LYS A 56 -5.02 15.35 -1.00
CA LYS A 56 -5.90 15.53 0.16
C LYS A 56 -6.26 17.02 0.28
N ALA A 57 -7.51 17.35 0.04
CA ALA A 57 -8.03 18.68 0.30
C ALA A 57 -8.21 18.83 1.81
N TYR A 58 -7.44 19.73 2.42
CA TYR A 58 -7.85 20.30 3.68
C TYR A 58 -8.73 21.51 3.39
N LYS A 59 -10.05 21.31 3.40
CA LYS A 59 -11.01 22.39 3.18
C LYS A 59 -10.86 23.38 4.35
N SER A 60 -10.14 24.47 4.10
CA SER A 60 -9.94 25.57 5.02
C SER A 60 -11.25 25.92 5.73
N ARG A 61 -11.29 25.71 7.06
CA ARG A 61 -12.22 26.30 8.02
C ARG A 61 -13.71 26.29 7.59
N ARG A 62 -14.43 25.25 8.05
CA ARG A 62 -15.92 25.10 8.15
C ARG A 62 -16.51 24.04 7.19
N ALA A 63 -16.88 22.92 7.81
CA ALA A 63 -18.09 22.15 7.57
C ALA A 63 -18.13 20.99 6.55
N ASP A 64 -17.03 20.50 6.00
CA ASP A 64 -17.03 19.17 5.36
C ASP A 64 -15.79 18.33 5.74
N PRO A 65 -15.94 16.99 5.86
CA PRO A 65 -14.86 16.08 6.20
C PRO A 65 -13.73 16.07 5.15
N ASP A 66 -12.57 15.52 5.54
CA ASP A 66 -11.40 15.29 4.68
C ASP A 66 -11.83 14.78 3.30
N THR A 67 -11.74 15.63 2.28
CA THR A 67 -12.19 15.34 0.92
C THR A 67 -10.97 15.31 -0.01
N TRP A 68 -11.09 14.61 -1.13
CA TRP A 68 -10.06 14.49 -2.14
C TRP A 68 -10.26 15.50 -3.28
N MET A 69 -9.18 16.13 -3.76
CA MET A 69 -9.17 17.02 -4.94
C MET A 69 -8.84 16.26 -6.24
N VAL A 70 -9.30 15.02 -6.37
CA VAL A 70 -9.07 14.19 -7.56
C VAL A 70 -9.79 14.82 -8.76
N GLY A 71 -9.11 15.06 -9.88
CA GLY A 71 -9.70 15.69 -11.07
C GLY A 71 -8.99 16.96 -11.52
N GLY A 72 -9.06 17.24 -12.82
CA GLY A 72 -8.70 18.53 -13.40
C GLY A 72 -7.23 18.93 -13.19
N PHE A 73 -7.01 20.21 -12.94
CA PHE A 73 -5.67 20.81 -12.90
C PHE A 73 -4.81 20.31 -11.74
N VAL A 74 -5.39 20.14 -10.54
CA VAL A 74 -4.62 19.79 -9.33
C VAL A 74 -3.95 18.44 -9.48
N THR A 75 -4.67 17.42 -9.97
CA THR A 75 -4.08 16.09 -10.16
C THR A 75 -2.97 16.10 -11.21
N ARG A 76 -3.15 16.85 -12.31
CA ARG A 76 -2.12 17.02 -13.34
C ARG A 76 -0.87 17.71 -12.79
N GLU A 77 -1.03 18.80 -12.04
CA GLU A 77 0.09 19.53 -11.45
C GLU A 77 0.90 18.65 -10.49
N VAL A 78 0.24 17.83 -9.67
CA VAL A 78 0.91 16.89 -8.75
C VAL A 78 1.72 15.84 -9.52
N ILE A 79 1.17 15.29 -10.62
CA ILE A 79 1.88 14.33 -11.47
C ILE A 79 3.09 14.99 -12.16
N GLU A 80 2.90 16.16 -12.75
CA GLU A 80 3.96 16.90 -13.43
C GLU A 80 5.11 17.26 -12.47
N ARG A 81 4.79 17.66 -11.24
CA ARG A 81 5.77 17.93 -10.19
C ARG A 81 6.58 16.70 -9.81
N ALA A 82 5.91 15.55 -9.63
CA ALA A 82 6.59 14.29 -9.33
C ALA A 82 7.59 13.92 -10.45
N ARG A 83 7.19 14.05 -11.71
CA ARG A 83 8.04 13.76 -12.88
C ARG A 83 9.18 14.75 -13.07
N PHE A 84 8.94 16.03 -12.77
CA PHE A 84 9.94 17.08 -12.89
C PHE A 84 11.01 17.00 -11.81
N ASN A 85 10.61 16.72 -10.56
CA ASN A 85 11.52 16.60 -9.42
C ASN A 85 11.18 15.38 -8.54
N PRO A 86 11.63 14.16 -8.92
CA PRO A 86 11.31 12.93 -8.20
C PRO A 86 11.74 12.94 -6.72
N LYS A 87 12.71 13.78 -6.35
CA LYS A 87 13.15 13.95 -4.95
C LYS A 87 12.06 14.50 -4.03
N LEU A 88 11.03 15.16 -4.57
CA LEU A 88 9.85 15.60 -3.82
C LEU A 88 8.99 14.42 -3.35
N VAL A 89 9.07 13.29 -4.05
CA VAL A 89 8.38 12.05 -3.71
C VAL A 89 9.14 11.28 -2.63
N GLY A 90 10.48 11.20 -2.75
CA GLY A 90 11.34 10.57 -1.74
C GLY A 90 12.83 10.62 -2.11
N VAL A 91 13.71 10.48 -1.11
CA VAL A 91 15.17 10.66 -1.24
C VAL A 91 15.86 9.61 -2.16
N GLY A 92 15.18 8.50 -2.49
CA GLY A 92 15.68 7.44 -3.36
C GLY A 92 14.88 7.20 -4.65
N ILE A 93 13.95 8.10 -4.99
CA ILE A 93 13.09 7.96 -6.17
C ILE A 93 13.81 8.55 -7.38
N THR A 94 13.90 7.77 -8.46
CA THR A 94 14.50 8.20 -9.73
C THR A 94 13.44 8.65 -10.72
N LYS A 95 13.86 9.10 -11.91
CA LYS A 95 12.93 9.55 -12.94
C LYS A 95 12.14 8.37 -13.52
N GLU A 96 12.81 7.24 -13.69
CA GLU A 96 12.24 5.99 -14.20
C GLU A 96 11.13 5.46 -13.28
N ASP A 97 11.26 5.69 -11.97
CA ASP A 97 10.27 5.30 -10.97
C ASP A 97 8.96 6.10 -11.06
N VAL A 98 8.95 7.26 -11.73
CA VAL A 98 7.77 8.15 -11.83
C VAL A 98 7.33 8.41 -13.28
N ASP A 99 8.11 7.97 -14.27
CA ASP A 99 7.83 8.26 -15.68
C ASP A 99 6.54 7.62 -16.19
N PHE A 100 6.11 6.52 -15.55
CA PHE A 100 4.86 5.84 -15.89
C PHE A 100 3.61 6.61 -15.40
N LEU A 101 3.74 7.55 -14.47
CA LEU A 101 2.60 8.30 -13.93
C LEU A 101 1.90 9.10 -15.03
N GLY A 102 0.56 8.99 -15.07
CA GLY A 102 -0.28 9.57 -16.12
C GLY A 102 -0.45 8.68 -17.36
N THR A 103 0.20 7.52 -17.40
CA THR A 103 -0.04 6.51 -18.46
C THR A 103 -1.29 5.71 -18.12
N ASP A 104 -2.17 5.49 -19.09
CA ASP A 104 -3.35 4.64 -18.89
C ASP A 104 -2.91 3.18 -18.73
N PRO A 105 -3.41 2.46 -17.71
CA PRO A 105 -2.99 1.08 -17.43
C PRO A 105 -3.68 0.04 -18.34
N GLY A 106 -4.39 0.46 -19.39
CA GLY A 106 -5.01 -0.45 -20.36
C GLY A 106 -6.42 -0.92 -19.98
N ALA A 107 -7.08 -1.56 -20.94
CA ALA A 107 -8.48 -2.00 -20.80
C ALA A 107 -8.67 -3.12 -19.77
N GLU A 108 -7.60 -3.84 -19.44
CA GLU A 108 -7.52 -4.87 -18.41
C GLU A 108 -7.75 -4.32 -17.00
N VAL A 109 -7.50 -3.03 -16.77
CA VAL A 109 -7.87 -2.36 -15.51
C VAL A 109 -9.33 -1.95 -15.61
N ASP A 110 -10.22 -2.86 -15.25
CA ASP A 110 -11.67 -2.65 -15.28
C ASP A 110 -12.30 -2.74 -13.88
N GLN A 111 -13.63 -2.82 -13.81
CA GLN A 111 -14.33 -2.97 -12.54
C GLN A 111 -13.95 -4.26 -11.81
N ALA A 112 -13.84 -5.38 -12.52
CA ALA A 112 -13.52 -6.67 -11.92
C ALA A 112 -12.10 -6.66 -11.35
N TRP A 113 -11.14 -6.14 -12.13
CA TRP A 113 -9.78 -5.95 -11.64
C TRP A 113 -9.72 -5.06 -10.40
N TRP A 114 -10.51 -3.98 -10.36
CA TRP A 114 -10.53 -3.09 -9.20
C TRP A 114 -11.06 -3.76 -7.94
N ASP A 115 -12.11 -4.59 -8.07
CA ASP A 115 -12.66 -5.36 -6.97
C ASP A 115 -11.62 -6.36 -6.43
N ASP A 116 -10.96 -7.11 -7.32
CA ASP A 116 -9.92 -8.09 -6.97
C ASP A 116 -8.70 -7.42 -6.30
N MET A 117 -8.23 -6.31 -6.90
CA MET A 117 -7.12 -5.52 -6.37
C MET A 117 -7.44 -4.99 -4.96
N LEU A 118 -8.68 -4.56 -4.70
CA LEU A 118 -9.08 -4.13 -3.36
C LEU A 118 -9.04 -5.26 -2.34
N VAL A 119 -9.45 -6.47 -2.72
CA VAL A 119 -9.34 -7.65 -1.84
C VAL A 119 -7.88 -7.90 -1.50
N GLY A 120 -7.01 -7.91 -2.51
CA GLY A 120 -5.55 -8.02 -2.31
C GLY A 120 -5.02 -6.99 -1.31
N TRP A 121 -5.36 -5.72 -1.50
CA TRP A 121 -4.91 -4.60 -0.66
C TRP A 121 -5.18 -4.78 0.85
N PHE A 122 -6.25 -5.50 1.23
CA PHE A 122 -6.69 -5.65 2.62
C PHE A 122 -6.44 -7.03 3.23
N GLU A 123 -6.26 -8.07 2.43
CA GLU A 123 -5.87 -9.36 2.95
C GLU A 123 -4.48 -9.25 3.61
N GLU A 124 -4.39 -9.58 4.90
CA GLU A 124 -3.11 -9.80 5.55
C GLU A 124 -2.36 -10.92 4.81
N PRO A 125 -1.02 -10.92 4.79
CA PRO A 125 -0.28 -12.05 4.25
C PRO A 125 -0.68 -13.29 5.06
N GLU A 126 -1.52 -14.14 4.48
CA GLU A 126 -1.69 -15.50 4.98
C GLU A 126 -0.30 -16.11 4.85
N ALA A 127 0.36 -16.34 5.99
CA ALA A 127 1.67 -16.94 6.01
C ALA A 127 1.55 -18.27 5.28
N GLU A 128 2.12 -18.33 4.07
CA GLU A 128 2.29 -19.55 3.32
C GLU A 128 3.15 -20.46 4.21
N ALA A 129 2.48 -21.32 4.99
CA ALA A 129 3.17 -22.30 5.82
C ALA A 129 4.03 -23.11 4.87
N PRO A 130 5.34 -23.29 5.14
CA PRO A 130 6.17 -24.12 4.30
C PRO A 130 5.48 -25.49 4.22
N SER A 131 5.21 -25.93 3.00
CA SER A 131 4.70 -27.26 2.70
C SER A 131 5.52 -28.28 3.48
N THR A 132 4.91 -28.86 4.51
CA THR A 132 5.50 -29.97 5.26
C THR A 132 5.42 -31.21 4.39
N ASP A 133 6.34 -31.30 3.44
CA ASP A 133 6.65 -32.58 2.79
C ASP A 133 7.12 -33.57 3.86
N GLU A 134 6.62 -34.79 3.69
CA GLU A 134 6.65 -35.93 4.58
C GLU A 134 8.04 -36.24 5.17
N VAL A 135 8.08 -36.51 6.48
CA VAL A 135 9.00 -37.51 7.03
C VAL A 135 8.32 -38.22 8.21
N GLU A 136 7.97 -39.49 7.96
CA GLU A 136 7.43 -40.46 8.91
C GLU A 136 8.45 -40.82 10.02
N GLY A 137 8.07 -40.56 11.29
CA GLY A 137 8.38 -41.32 12.53
C GLY A 137 9.84 -41.64 12.94
N PRO A 138 10.07 -42.29 14.11
CA PRO A 138 9.12 -42.68 15.15
C PRO A 138 9.47 -42.21 16.59
N ALA A 139 8.50 -42.40 17.48
CA ALA A 139 8.50 -42.11 18.90
C ALA A 139 9.66 -42.72 19.71
N LEU A 140 10.17 -41.99 20.72
CA LEU A 140 10.45 -42.59 22.04
C LEU A 140 10.71 -41.56 23.18
N ARG A 141 10.02 -41.85 24.31
CA ARG A 141 10.41 -41.66 25.73
C ARG A 141 10.25 -40.31 26.43
N GLU A 142 9.28 -40.33 27.36
CA GLU A 142 9.20 -39.54 28.58
C GLU A 142 10.52 -39.52 29.37
N VAL A 143 10.88 -38.35 29.92
CA VAL A 143 11.48 -38.24 31.25
C VAL A 143 10.92 -37.01 31.95
N ARG A 144 10.16 -37.24 33.03
CA ARG A 144 9.83 -36.23 34.05
C ARG A 144 11.09 -35.92 34.86
N THR A 145 11.33 -34.64 35.17
CA THR A 145 11.91 -34.25 36.46
C THR A 145 11.38 -32.88 36.89
N ASP A 146 10.72 -32.93 38.03
CA ASP A 146 10.29 -31.85 38.92
C ASP A 146 11.50 -31.07 39.46
N SER A 147 11.47 -29.72 39.51
CA SER A 147 12.05 -28.91 40.61
C SER A 147 12.01 -27.39 40.37
N GLN A 148 11.11 -26.75 41.14
CA GLN A 148 11.18 -25.44 41.85
C GLN A 148 11.41 -24.09 41.11
N PRO A 149 10.63 -23.03 41.45
CA PRO A 149 10.86 -21.66 41.01
C PRO A 149 11.76 -20.87 41.98
N VAL A 150 12.79 -20.19 41.45
CA VAL A 150 13.64 -19.26 42.22
C VAL A 150 12.99 -17.88 42.29
N GLN A 151 12.70 -17.44 43.51
CA GLN A 151 12.28 -16.10 43.87
C GLN A 151 13.46 -15.12 43.76
N ILE A 152 13.31 -14.05 42.99
CA ILE A 152 14.29 -12.94 42.90
C ILE A 152 13.78 -11.79 43.78
N LYS A 153 14.49 -11.49 44.87
CA LYS A 153 14.32 -10.23 45.63
C LYS A 153 15.18 -9.14 44.97
N PRO A 154 14.68 -7.90 44.82
CA PRO A 154 15.51 -6.77 44.41
C PRO A 154 16.18 -6.11 45.63
N ASP A 155 17.50 -5.96 45.55
CA ASP A 155 18.28 -5.07 46.43
C ASP A 155 18.07 -3.61 46.00
N HIS A 156 17.91 -2.73 46.98
CA HIS A 156 18.07 -1.29 46.82
C HIS A 156 18.61 -0.71 48.14
N PRO A 157 19.27 0.45 48.06
CA PRO A 157 20.68 0.69 48.34
C PRO A 157 21.11 0.68 49.83
#